data_AF-A0A838D3J8-F1
#
_entry.id   AF-A0A838D3J8-F1
#
_cell.length_a   1.000
_cell.length_b   1.000
_cell.length_c   1.000
_cell.angle_alpha   90.00
_cell.angle_beta   90.00
_cell.angle_gamma   90.00
#
_symmetry.space_group_name_H-M   'P 1'
#
loop_
_entity.id
_entity.type
_entity.pdbx_description
1 polymer ?
#
loop_
_entity_poly.entity_id
_entity_poly.type
_entity_poly.pdbx_seq_one_letter_code
_entity_poly.pdbx_strand_id
1 'polypeptide(L)' 'ILDSPSEVRRLAGRDYLLFFDGSRLARVGWRTERGAYWVSNTLLRSLSNRELLGIASSLTRIGSQG' A
#
# COMPACT_ATOMS: atom_id res chain seq x y z
N ILE A 1 -2.84 -3.28 -12.86
CA ILE A 1 -2.90 -2.10 -11.93
C ILE A 1 -1.69 -2.03 -11.02
N LEU A 2 -1.21 -3.14 -10.45
CA LEU A 2 -0.02 -3.18 -9.60
C LEU A 2 1.23 -3.60 -10.38
N ASP A 3 1.36 -3.11 -11.59
CA ASP A 3 2.40 -3.51 -12.53
C ASP A 3 3.47 -2.41 -12.54
N SER A 4 4.74 -2.81 -12.50
CA SER A 4 5.91 -1.90 -12.44
C SER A 4 5.93 -0.97 -11.21
N PRO A 5 6.09 -1.50 -9.98
CA PRO A 5 6.33 -0.66 -8.81
C PRO A 5 7.65 0.11 -8.93
N SER A 6 7.71 1.30 -8.33
CA SER A 6 8.96 2.06 -8.22
C SER A 6 9.93 1.42 -7.22
N GLU A 7 9.39 0.87 -6.12
CA GLU A 7 10.15 0.17 -5.08
C GLU A 7 9.32 -1.01 -4.57
N VAL A 8 9.98 -2.11 -4.21
CA VAL A 8 9.41 -3.20 -3.42
C VAL A 8 10.05 -3.19 -2.05
N ARG A 9 9.24 -3.12 -0.99
CA ARG A 9 9.74 -3.09 0.38
C ARG A 9 9.05 -4.15 1.25
N ARG A 10 9.86 -4.93 1.97
CA ARG A 10 9.40 -5.89 2.99
C ARG A 10 9.11 -5.14 4.30
N LEU A 11 7.86 -5.17 4.77
CA LEU A 11 7.45 -4.62 6.06
C LEU A 11 6.41 -5.54 6.71
N ALA A 12 6.48 -5.72 8.04
CA ALA A 12 5.51 -6.51 8.80
C ALA A 12 5.17 -7.90 8.19
N GLY A 13 6.18 -8.57 7.62
CA GLY A 13 6.02 -9.91 7.02
C GLY A 13 5.35 -9.93 5.63
N ARG A 14 5.21 -8.79 4.96
CA ARG A 14 4.59 -8.66 3.63
C ARG A 14 5.44 -7.81 2.69
N ASP A 15 5.38 -8.11 1.39
CA ASP A 15 5.96 -7.28 0.34
C ASP A 15 4.96 -6.21 -0.09
N TYR A 16 5.37 -4.95 0.05
CA TYR A 16 4.63 -3.79 -0.40
C TYR A 16 5.22 -3.27 -1.70
N LEU A 17 4.32 -3.04 -2.66
CA LEU A 17 4.57 -2.44 -3.97
C LEU A 17 4.33 -0.94 -3.85
N LEU A 18 5.39 -0.16 -3.94
CA LEU A 18 5.35 1.29 -3.75
C LEU A 18 5.35 2.00 -5.11
N PHE A 19 4.41 2.92 -5.30
CA PHE A 19 4.27 3.70 -6.53
C PHE A 19 4.43 5.18 -6.18
N PHE A 20 5.53 5.77 -6.64
CA PHE A 20 5.86 7.16 -6.38
C PHE A 20 5.45 8.07 -7.56
N ASP A 21 4.98 9.26 -7.22
CA ASP A 21 4.82 10.41 -8.12
C ASP A 21 5.86 11.46 -7.68
N GLY A 22 7.00 11.49 -8.39
CA GLY A 22 8.19 12.20 -7.94
C GLY A 22 8.72 11.64 -6.60
N SER A 23 8.85 12.49 -5.59
CA SER A 23 9.29 12.10 -4.23
C SER A 23 8.16 11.62 -3.31
N ARG A 24 6.91 11.63 -3.78
CA ARG A 24 5.73 11.35 -2.96
C ARG A 24 5.17 9.96 -3.25
N LEU A 25 4.81 9.23 -2.20
CA LEU A 25 4.18 7.93 -2.32
C LEU A 25 2.69 8.10 -2.65
N ALA A 26 2.30 7.81 -3.89
CA ALA A 26 0.93 8.00 -4.38
C ALA A 26 0.05 6.78 -4.14
N ARG A 27 0.63 5.58 -4.18
CA ARG A 27 -0.08 4.32 -3.98
C ARG A 27 0.81 3.28 -3.34
N VAL A 28 0.21 2.49 -2.46
CA VAL A 28 0.82 1.31 -1.84
C VAL A 28 -0.07 0.12 -2.15
N GLY A 29 0.49 -0.90 -2.79
CA GLY A 29 -0.21 -2.14 -3.11
C GLY A 29 0.46 -3.35 -2.48
N TRP A 30 -0.27 -4.45 -2.42
CA TRP A 30 0.29 -5.78 -2.12
C TRP A 30 -0.56 -6.85 -2.79
N ARG A 31 0.02 -8.02 -2.97
CA ARG A 31 -0.65 -9.21 -3.50
C ARG A 31 -0.77 -10.29 -2.42
N THR A 32 -1.84 -11.06 -2.50
CA THR A 32 -2.06 -12.28 -1.73
C THR A 32 -2.54 -13.37 -2.69
N GLU A 33 -2.62 -14.62 -2.22
CA GLU A 33 -3.23 -15.72 -2.98
C GLU A 33 -4.69 -15.43 -3.41
N ARG A 34 -5.39 -14.54 -2.70
CA ARG A 34 -6.80 -14.21 -2.95
C ARG A 34 -7.02 -12.98 -3.82
N GLY A 35 -5.94 -12.30 -4.24
CA GLY A 35 -6.04 -11.12 -5.09
C GLY A 35 -5.07 -10.00 -4.73
N ALA A 36 -5.26 -8.88 -5.42
CA ALA A 36 -4.48 -7.66 -5.29
C ALA A 36 -5.24 -6.59 -4.51
N TYR A 37 -4.56 -5.92 -3.58
CA TYR A 37 -5.11 -4.90 -2.71
C TYR A 37 -4.24 -3.64 -2.79
N TRP A 38 -4.84 -2.45 -2.69
CA TRP A 38 -4.08 -1.21 -2.71
C TRP A 38 -4.79 -0.06 -2.01
N VAL A 39 -3.97 0.85 -1.50
CA VAL A 39 -4.36 2.16 -0.97
C VAL A 39 -3.81 3.22 -1.91
N SER A 40 -4.65 4.14 -2.38
CA SER A 40 -4.23 5.30 -3.16
C SER A 40 -4.52 6.58 -2.39
N ASN A 41 -3.57 7.52 -2.40
CA ASN A 41 -3.78 8.86 -1.90
C ASN A 41 -4.45 9.71 -3.01
N THR A 42 -5.60 10.32 -2.73
CA THR A 42 -6.32 11.18 -3.68
C THR A 42 -5.97 12.67 -3.49
N LEU A 43 -6.29 13.49 -4.50
CA LEU A 43 -5.71 14.81 -4.82
C LEU A 43 -5.62 15.88 -3.71
N LEU A 44 -6.30 15.72 -2.57
CA LEU A 44 -6.14 16.65 -1.44
C LEU A 44 -4.76 16.55 -0.77
N ARG A 45 -3.95 15.53 -1.11
CA ARG A 45 -2.50 15.46 -0.81
C ARG A 45 -2.14 15.71 0.67
N SER A 46 -3.07 15.42 1.58
CA SER A 46 -2.96 15.75 3.01
C SER A 46 -2.20 14.71 3.82
N LEU A 47 -2.01 13.50 3.30
CA LEU A 47 -1.31 12.42 3.99
C LEU A 47 0.17 12.37 3.61
N SER A 48 1.05 12.32 4.62
CA SER A 48 2.47 12.03 4.47
C SER A 48 2.71 10.57 4.08
N ASN A 49 3.90 10.27 3.53
CA ASN A 49 4.32 8.90 3.20
C ASN A 49 4.22 7.96 4.42
N ARG A 50 4.51 8.47 5.64
CA ARG A 50 4.46 7.69 6.89
C ARG A 50 3.03 7.32 7.26
N GLU A 51 2.08 8.25 7.15
CA GLU A 51 0.67 8.00 7.46
C GLU A 51 0.06 7.00 6.48
N LEU A 52 0.39 7.14 5.18
CA LEU A 52 -0.08 6.21 4.15
C LEU A 52 0.42 4.78 4.41
N LEU A 53 1.69 4.63 4.79
CA LEU A 53 2.26 3.33 5.19
C LEU A 53 1.61 2.80 6.48
N GLY A 54 1.30 3.67 7.44
CA GLY A 54 0.61 3.31 8.68
C GLY A 54 -0.79 2.72 8.40
N ILE A 55 -1.57 3.38 7.54
CA ILE A 55 -2.88 2.89 7.10
C ILE A 55 -2.73 1.55 6.37
N ALA A 56 -1.80 1.46 5.41
CA ALA A 56 -1.59 0.22 4.66
C ALA A 56 -1.17 -0.97 5.55
N SER A 57 -0.46 -0.69 6.65
CA SER A 57 -0.03 -1.70 7.62
C SER A 57 -1.14 -2.10 8.59
N SER A 58 -2.11 -1.22 8.86
CA SER A 58 -3.24 -1.51 9.76
C SER A 58 -4.39 -2.25 9.08
N LEU A 59 -4.43 -2.28 7.73
CA LEU A 59 -5.46 -3.00 6.98
C LEU A 59 -5.36 -4.51 7.21
N THR A 60 -6.27 -5.00 8.05
CA THR A 60 -6.54 -6.42 8.23
C THR A 60 -7.71 -6.88 7.35
N ARG A 61 -7.76 -8.17 7.02
CA ARG A 61 -8.86 -8.75 6.26
C ARG A 61 -10.11 -8.80 7.13
N ILE A 62 -11.18 -8.14 6.73
CA ILE A 62 -12.51 -8.39 7.32
C ILE A 62 -12.97 -9.77 6.84
N GLY A 63 -13.06 -10.74 7.76
CA GLY A 63 -13.41 -12.14 7.47
C GLY A 63 -12.46 -13.20 8.04
N SER A 64 -11.62 -12.86 9.02
CA SER A 64 -10.84 -13.83 9.81
C SER A 64 -11.16 -13.79 11.32
N GLN A 65 -12.31 -13.22 11.70
CA GLN A 65 -12.91 -13.46 13.01
C GLN A 65 -13.90 -14.61 12.81
N GLY A 66 -13.41 -15.84 13.02
CA GLY A 66 -14.22 -17.00 13.31
C GLY A 66 -14.27 -17.21 14.82
#